data_AF-A0A973E4W3-F1
#
_entry.id   AF-A0A973E4W3-F1
#
_cell.length_a   1.000
_cell.length_b   1.000
_cell.length_c   1.000
_cell.angle_alpha   90.00
_cell.angle_beta   90.00
_cell.angle_gamma   90.00
#
_symmetry.space_group_name_H-M   'P 1'
#
loop_
_entity.id
_entity.type
_entity.pdbx_description
1 polymer ?
#
loop_
_entity_poly.entity_id
_entity_poly.type
_entity_poly.pdbx_seq_one_letter_code
_entity_poly.pdbx_strand_id
1 'polypeptide(L)'
;MTIQKEFYVRLTKDGQKYKSHQISWDNNFDEKPEENNEENAEVKEDPKDNGFHKIHAEFSNSMFGYNDILPLIATFAPLITQGIQQKSIATFLNKNCIKKVETDKNDDYTVSLEKFGEFKNIIDSQKTSAHVSKQVPKMLTIGIVSSLEHHIVLLMREILKVKPYIIEDSEKSISIKDVFGAGGTEKFKEKMIEKEIDGVMRSNIAEQIKWVERHTDSKSPISKNYDRWDQLLEIVERRNLFVHANGVVNDIYIENTKGLEFERKSKVQIGDELKAGPEYFSNVIDVILEFGIKLTQVIWRKLFPDSSIKADTIIGDFGFKLIERGQYELALRILIFATTDLKGAKEVARDLINKINLANCHKLLGEDKKCEILLAEEDWASKSDNFLICSMAIRGDAPAVAEKMSALVHNEDWDESNYEQWPVFYHVRDDECVKTKFQEIYGRTLTPMKKTKNSIEFLEHNNIDEVTSNELNQENVRPQNASLQ
;
A
#
# COMPACT_ATOMS: atom_id res chain seq x y z
N MET A 1 -31.94 -17.14 -15.37
CA MET A 1 -31.77 -15.83 -14.71
C MET A 1 -30.79 -15.05 -15.54
N THR A 2 -31.17 -13.88 -16.04
CA THR A 2 -30.26 -13.00 -16.79
C THR A 2 -29.29 -12.42 -15.76
N ILE A 3 -28.03 -12.88 -15.77
CA ILE A 3 -26.98 -12.28 -14.94
C ILE A 3 -26.83 -10.83 -15.42
N GLN A 4 -27.01 -9.89 -14.51
CA GLN A 4 -26.90 -8.46 -14.78
C GLN A 4 -25.43 -8.15 -15.10
N LYS A 5 -25.15 -7.83 -16.38
CA LYS A 5 -23.77 -7.63 -16.90
C LYS A 5 -23.32 -6.17 -16.89
N GLU A 6 -24.14 -5.27 -16.36
CA GLU A 6 -23.91 -3.82 -16.37
C GLU A 6 -24.00 -3.27 -14.95
N PHE A 7 -23.21 -2.23 -14.68
CA PHE A 7 -23.35 -1.38 -13.50
C PHE A 7 -23.51 0.06 -13.97
N TYR A 8 -24.26 0.85 -13.21
CA TYR A 8 -24.61 2.23 -13.53
C TYR A 8 -23.88 3.16 -12.55
N VAL A 9 -23.33 4.26 -13.06
CA VAL A 9 -22.64 5.26 -12.22
C VAL A 9 -23.30 6.61 -12.40
N ARG A 10 -23.72 7.23 -11.30
CA ARG A 10 -24.21 8.62 -11.27
C ARG A 10 -23.13 9.52 -10.72
N LEU A 11 -22.74 10.55 -11.48
CA LEU A 11 -21.86 11.62 -11.00
C LEU A 11 -22.70 12.85 -10.63
N THR A 12 -22.60 13.30 -9.38
CA THR A 12 -23.27 14.53 -8.92
C THR A 12 -22.34 15.72 -9.13
N LYS A 13 -22.87 16.81 -9.69
CA LYS A 13 -22.12 18.06 -9.93
C LYS A 13 -22.58 19.18 -9.00
N ASP A 14 -21.65 20.02 -8.59
CA ASP A 14 -21.90 21.35 -8.04
C ASP A 14 -21.24 22.38 -8.97
N GLY A 15 -22.05 23.06 -9.78
CA GLY A 15 -21.58 23.87 -10.90
C GLY A 15 -20.83 23.03 -11.95
N GLN A 16 -19.58 23.41 -12.25
CA GLN A 16 -18.71 22.66 -13.18
C GLN A 16 -17.89 21.55 -12.51
N LYS A 17 -17.93 21.41 -11.18
CA LYS A 17 -17.13 20.42 -10.45
C LYS A 17 -17.96 19.18 -10.13
N TYR A 18 -17.37 18.00 -10.34
CA TYR A 18 -17.91 16.75 -9.82
C TYR A 18 -17.72 16.71 -8.31
N LYS A 19 -18.78 16.46 -7.54
CA LYS A 19 -18.78 16.43 -6.07
C LYS A 19 -18.80 15.00 -5.51
N SER A 20 -19.56 14.10 -6.11
CA SER A 20 -19.70 12.73 -5.63
C SER A 20 -20.08 11.77 -6.76
N HIS A 21 -20.00 10.48 -6.47
CA HIS A 21 -20.49 9.42 -7.35
C HIS A 21 -21.32 8.41 -6.56
N GLN A 22 -22.24 7.73 -7.25
CA GLN A 22 -22.97 6.58 -6.74
C GLN A 22 -22.87 5.45 -7.77
N ILE A 23 -22.78 4.20 -7.30
CA ILE A 23 -22.82 3.01 -8.14
C ILE A 23 -24.14 2.29 -7.85
N SER A 24 -24.83 1.87 -8.90
CA SER A 24 -26.05 1.09 -8.81
C SER A 24 -25.96 -0.10 -9.74
N TRP A 25 -26.39 -1.27 -9.26
CA TRP A 25 -26.44 -2.47 -10.08
C TRP A 25 -27.73 -2.49 -10.93
N ASP A 26 -28.82 -1.91 -10.45
CA ASP A 26 -30.16 -1.91 -11.06
C ASP A 26 -30.60 -0.57 -11.70
N ASN A 27 -29.66 0.37 -11.82
CA ASN A 27 -29.88 1.74 -12.30
C ASN A 27 -30.79 2.59 -11.40
N ASN A 28 -31.04 2.13 -10.16
CA ASN A 28 -31.72 2.91 -9.14
C ASN A 28 -30.70 3.57 -8.20
N PHE A 29 -30.84 4.87 -7.99
CA PHE A 29 -29.85 5.70 -7.31
C PHE A 29 -30.54 6.57 -6.25
N ASP A 30 -30.03 6.57 -5.02
CA ASP A 30 -30.60 7.32 -3.92
C ASP A 30 -30.61 8.84 -4.16
N GLU A 31 -31.71 9.50 -3.77
CA GLU A 31 -31.91 10.95 -3.96
C GLU A 31 -30.93 11.81 -3.15
N LYS A 32 -30.29 11.25 -2.12
CA LYS A 32 -29.20 11.89 -1.40
C LYS A 32 -27.88 11.26 -1.83
N PRO A 33 -26.95 12.01 -2.45
CA PRO A 33 -25.61 11.52 -2.64
C PRO A 33 -25.03 11.19 -1.26
N GLU A 34 -24.73 9.92 -1.02
CA GLU A 34 -23.90 9.52 0.11
C GLU A 34 -22.56 10.26 -0.07
N GLU A 35 -22.29 11.24 0.79
CA GLU A 35 -20.96 11.82 0.90
C GLU A 35 -20.05 10.72 1.43
N ASN A 36 -19.34 9.99 0.56
CA ASN A 36 -18.29 8.99 0.89
C ASN A 36 -18.49 8.32 2.26
N ASN A 37 -19.68 7.75 2.48
CA ASN A 37 -19.97 7.02 3.70
C ASN A 37 -19.77 5.55 3.37
N GLU A 38 -18.52 5.08 3.43
CA GLU A 38 -18.24 3.66 3.62
C GLU A 38 -18.69 3.16 5.01
N GLU A 39 -19.31 4.02 5.82
CA GLU A 39 -19.96 3.66 7.08
C GLU A 39 -21.45 3.93 7.00
N ASN A 40 -22.27 2.93 7.34
CA ASN A 40 -23.73 2.92 7.47
C ASN A 40 -24.54 2.23 6.36
N ALA A 41 -24.04 1.12 5.81
CA ALA A 41 -24.94 -0.03 5.81
C ALA A 41 -25.16 -0.38 7.29
N GLU A 42 -26.41 -0.40 7.77
CA GLU A 42 -26.77 -1.05 9.03
C GLU A 42 -26.45 -2.55 8.90
N VAL A 43 -25.17 -2.89 8.97
CA VAL A 43 -24.70 -4.23 9.28
C VAL A 43 -25.20 -4.42 10.69
N LYS A 44 -26.24 -5.26 10.85
CA LYS A 44 -26.62 -5.78 12.16
C LYS A 44 -25.31 -6.22 12.83
N GLU A 45 -24.88 -5.48 13.85
CA GLU A 45 -23.66 -5.80 14.57
C GLU A 45 -23.79 -7.26 15.03
N ASP A 46 -22.96 -8.14 14.47
CA ASP A 46 -22.83 -9.47 14.99
C ASP A 46 -22.28 -9.30 16.41
N PRO A 47 -22.99 -9.73 17.47
CA PRO A 47 -22.51 -9.61 18.84
C PRO A 47 -21.18 -10.34 19.10
N LYS A 48 -20.64 -11.09 18.12
CA LYS A 48 -19.30 -11.69 18.13
C LYS A 48 -18.23 -10.89 17.35
N ASP A 49 -18.56 -9.75 16.77
CA ASP A 49 -17.62 -8.98 15.97
C ASP A 49 -16.63 -8.18 16.84
N ASN A 50 -15.41 -8.69 16.93
CA ASN A 50 -14.34 -8.14 17.76
C ASN A 50 -13.59 -6.94 17.13
N GLY A 51 -14.09 -6.37 16.03
CA GLY A 51 -13.54 -5.15 15.43
C GLY A 51 -12.18 -5.28 14.72
N PHE A 52 -11.43 -6.37 14.91
CA PHE A 52 -10.10 -6.57 14.32
C PHE A 52 -10.09 -6.50 12.79
N HIS A 53 -11.16 -6.93 12.13
CA HIS A 53 -11.29 -6.80 10.67
C HIS A 53 -11.38 -5.32 10.22
N LYS A 54 -11.97 -4.43 11.02
CA LYS A 54 -12.00 -2.97 10.76
C LYS A 54 -10.61 -2.38 10.94
N ILE A 55 -9.95 -2.69 12.06
CA ILE A 55 -8.57 -2.27 12.34
C ILE A 55 -7.62 -2.74 11.21
N HIS A 56 -7.77 -3.97 10.75
CA HIS A 56 -7.04 -4.49 9.60
C HIS A 56 -7.32 -3.70 8.31
N ALA A 57 -8.59 -3.44 8.00
CA ALA A 57 -9.01 -2.76 6.78
C ALA A 57 -8.51 -1.30 6.76
N GLU A 58 -8.71 -0.56 7.86
CA GLU A 58 -8.27 0.83 8.02
C GLU A 58 -6.75 0.98 7.81
N PHE A 59 -5.98 0.09 8.45
CA PHE A 59 -4.52 0.10 8.30
C PHE A 59 -4.08 -0.27 6.88
N SER A 60 -4.70 -1.30 6.29
CA SER A 60 -4.41 -1.73 4.91
C SER A 60 -4.71 -0.60 3.92
N ASN A 61 -5.86 0.05 4.04
CA ASN A 61 -6.27 1.15 3.17
C ASN A 61 -5.34 2.35 3.31
N SER A 62 -4.90 2.66 4.53
CA SER A 62 -3.90 3.71 4.78
C SER A 62 -2.58 3.41 4.05
N MET A 63 -2.07 2.18 4.18
CA MET A 63 -0.82 1.78 3.52
C MET A 63 -0.94 1.72 1.99
N PHE A 64 -2.08 1.24 1.48
CA PHE A 64 -2.36 1.29 0.04
C PHE A 64 -2.47 2.72 -0.48
N GLY A 65 -3.02 3.65 0.30
CA GLY A 65 -3.02 5.07 -0.03
C GLY A 65 -1.60 5.63 -0.20
N TYR A 66 -0.69 5.32 0.72
CA TYR A 66 0.73 5.71 0.58
C TYR A 66 1.39 5.08 -0.65
N ASN A 67 1.11 3.80 -0.92
CA ASN A 67 1.63 3.12 -2.10
C ASN A 67 1.05 3.69 -3.40
N ASP A 68 -0.20 4.13 -3.40
CA ASP A 68 -0.85 4.70 -4.58
C ASP A 68 -0.32 6.09 -4.88
N ILE A 69 0.22 6.81 -3.89
CA ILE A 69 0.90 8.10 -4.09
C ILE A 69 2.33 7.94 -4.62
N LEU A 70 2.93 6.73 -4.57
CA LEU A 70 4.31 6.51 -5.04
C LEU A 70 4.56 6.96 -6.48
N PRO A 71 3.73 6.59 -7.46
CA PRO A 71 3.91 7.06 -8.83
C PRO A 71 3.81 8.58 -8.93
N LEU A 72 2.98 9.26 -8.12
CA LEU A 72 2.92 10.72 -8.09
C LEU A 72 4.26 11.31 -7.62
N ILE A 73 4.88 10.74 -6.60
CA ILE A 73 6.25 11.12 -6.18
C ILE A 73 7.25 10.90 -7.33
N ALA A 74 7.10 9.80 -8.07
CA ALA A 74 7.91 9.53 -9.26
C ALA A 74 7.64 10.50 -10.40
N THR A 75 6.41 10.99 -10.61
CA THR A 75 6.13 12.07 -11.58
C THR A 75 6.75 13.40 -11.17
N PHE A 76 6.98 13.61 -9.86
CA PHE A 76 7.80 14.72 -9.38
C PHE A 76 9.30 14.44 -9.48
N ALA A 77 9.76 13.20 -9.74
CA ALA A 77 11.18 12.82 -9.90
C ALA A 77 12.00 13.77 -10.80
N PRO A 78 11.47 14.31 -11.91
CA PRO A 78 12.13 15.35 -12.71
C PRO A 78 12.49 16.63 -11.95
N LEU A 79 11.67 17.03 -10.97
CA LEU A 79 11.95 18.13 -10.05
C LEU A 79 12.97 17.75 -8.97
N ILE A 80 13.21 16.45 -8.77
CA ILE A 80 14.13 15.86 -7.79
C ILE A 80 15.53 15.61 -8.41
N THR A 81 15.60 15.25 -9.70
CA THR A 81 16.86 14.89 -10.37
C THR A 81 17.57 16.08 -11.00
N GLN A 82 18.86 16.24 -10.66
CA GLN A 82 19.76 17.23 -11.27
C GLN A 82 19.79 17.17 -12.80
N GLY A 83 19.60 15.99 -13.42
CA GLY A 83 19.68 15.81 -14.87
C GLY A 83 18.62 16.57 -15.67
N ILE A 84 17.37 16.62 -15.19
CA ILE A 84 16.29 17.36 -15.88
C ILE A 84 16.39 18.86 -15.58
N GLN A 85 16.81 19.23 -14.37
CA GLN A 85 17.13 20.63 -14.03
C GLN A 85 18.27 21.17 -14.91
N GLN A 86 19.33 20.40 -15.10
CA GLN A 86 20.41 20.75 -16.02
C GLN A 86 19.91 20.85 -17.46
N LYS A 87 18.96 19.99 -17.86
CA LYS A 87 18.34 20.05 -19.18
C LYS A 87 17.52 21.33 -19.39
N SER A 88 16.79 21.83 -18.39
CA SER A 88 16.04 23.09 -18.54
C SER A 88 16.97 24.31 -18.58
N ILE A 89 18.06 24.31 -17.79
CA ILE A 89 19.14 25.31 -17.91
C ILE A 89 19.76 25.25 -19.30
N ALA A 90 20.18 24.07 -19.76
CA ALA A 90 20.79 23.89 -21.06
C ALA A 90 19.84 24.29 -22.20
N THR A 91 18.55 23.98 -22.11
CA THR A 91 17.53 24.37 -23.08
C THR A 91 17.39 25.89 -23.15
N PHE A 92 17.31 26.56 -21.99
CA PHE A 92 17.27 28.01 -21.92
C PHE A 92 18.53 28.65 -22.53
N LEU A 93 19.70 28.14 -22.16
CA LEU A 93 20.99 28.65 -22.63
C LEU A 93 21.15 28.44 -24.14
N ASN A 94 20.86 27.25 -24.66
CA ASN A 94 20.91 26.96 -26.10
C ASN A 94 19.93 27.84 -26.91
N LYS A 95 18.76 28.17 -26.35
CA LYS A 95 17.75 29.02 -27.02
C LYS A 95 18.11 30.50 -27.02
N ASN A 96 18.75 30.99 -25.95
CA ASN A 96 18.94 32.42 -25.71
C ASN A 96 20.41 32.88 -25.79
N CYS A 97 21.37 31.98 -26.08
CA CYS A 97 22.76 32.36 -26.19
C CYS A 97 23.05 33.15 -27.48
N ILE A 98 23.93 34.14 -27.32
CA ILE A 98 24.54 34.92 -28.40
C ILE A 98 25.70 34.12 -29.01
N LYS A 99 26.43 33.38 -28.18
CA LYS A 99 27.57 32.57 -28.59
C LYS A 99 27.70 31.36 -27.67
N LYS A 100 28.01 30.21 -28.25
CA LYS A 100 28.42 28.99 -27.53
C LYS A 100 29.86 28.65 -27.92
N VAL A 101 30.70 28.30 -26.95
CA VAL A 101 32.05 27.77 -27.16
C VAL A 101 32.14 26.43 -26.47
N GLU A 102 32.32 25.37 -27.25
CA GLU A 102 32.44 24.01 -26.74
C GLU A 102 33.94 23.68 -26.54
N THR A 103 34.25 23.07 -25.41
CA THR A 103 35.57 22.51 -25.08
C THR A 103 35.41 21.04 -24.68
N ASP A 104 36.49 20.27 -24.63
CA ASP A 104 36.45 18.85 -24.25
C ASP A 104 35.80 18.57 -22.87
N LYS A 105 35.64 19.59 -22.02
CA LYS A 105 35.07 19.45 -20.67
C LYS A 105 33.86 20.35 -20.38
N ASN A 106 33.71 21.47 -21.09
CA ASN A 106 32.73 22.51 -20.76
C ASN A 106 32.10 23.12 -22.00
N ASP A 107 30.83 23.52 -21.86
CA ASP A 107 30.12 24.38 -22.81
C ASP A 107 29.98 25.78 -22.22
N ASP A 108 30.67 26.76 -22.80
CA ASP A 108 30.62 28.16 -22.37
C ASP A 108 29.57 28.93 -23.18
N TYR A 109 28.63 29.57 -22.49
CA TYR A 109 27.53 30.33 -23.09
C TYR A 109 27.69 31.83 -22.83
N THR A 110 27.57 32.63 -23.88
CA THR A 110 27.39 34.09 -23.78
C THR A 110 25.91 34.40 -23.96
N VAL A 111 25.28 35.07 -22.99
CA VAL A 111 23.84 35.39 -22.98
C VAL A 111 23.65 36.88 -22.74
N SER A 112 22.62 37.49 -23.34
CA SER A 112 22.30 38.91 -23.12
C SER A 112 21.92 39.19 -21.66
N LEU A 113 22.34 40.35 -21.13
CA LEU A 113 22.01 40.78 -19.77
C LEU A 113 20.49 40.93 -19.56
N GLU A 114 19.75 41.27 -20.62
CA GLU A 114 18.28 41.38 -20.59
C GLU A 114 17.59 40.07 -20.18
N LYS A 115 18.25 38.93 -20.44
CA LYS A 115 17.75 37.59 -20.12
C LYS A 115 18.14 37.11 -18.71
N PHE A 116 18.92 37.90 -17.97
CA PHE A 116 19.39 37.52 -16.64
C PHE A 116 18.26 37.31 -15.62
N GLY A 117 17.21 38.14 -15.67
CA GLY A 117 16.05 37.98 -14.77
C GLY A 117 15.33 36.64 -14.98
N GLU A 118 15.08 36.27 -16.23
CA GLU A 118 14.46 35.00 -16.62
C GLU A 118 15.34 33.81 -16.21
N PHE A 119 16.64 33.89 -16.48
CA PHE A 119 17.61 32.88 -16.07
C PHE A 119 17.69 32.70 -14.55
N LYS A 120 17.71 33.81 -13.80
CA LYS A 120 17.73 33.79 -12.34
C LYS A 120 16.47 33.12 -11.77
N ASN A 121 15.30 33.42 -12.33
CA ASN A 121 14.05 32.76 -11.91
C ASN A 121 14.09 31.24 -12.13
N ILE A 122 14.67 30.79 -13.25
CA ILE A 122 14.85 29.34 -13.51
C ILE A 122 15.76 28.71 -12.44
N ILE A 123 16.89 29.34 -12.13
CA ILE A 123 17.82 28.83 -11.10
C ILE A 123 17.18 28.84 -9.70
N ASP A 124 16.51 29.92 -9.32
CA ASP A 124 15.90 30.07 -7.99
C ASP A 124 14.73 29.09 -7.81
N SER A 125 13.93 28.89 -8.87
CA SER A 125 12.89 27.87 -8.92
C SER A 125 13.48 26.46 -8.73
N GLN A 126 14.55 26.14 -9.46
CA GLN A 126 15.21 24.83 -9.33
C GLN A 126 15.76 24.56 -7.93
N LYS A 127 16.44 25.54 -7.32
CA LYS A 127 16.94 25.40 -5.94
C LYS A 127 15.82 25.11 -4.96
N THR A 128 14.69 25.82 -5.11
CA THR A 128 13.51 25.64 -4.26
C THR A 128 12.88 24.27 -4.47
N SER A 129 12.67 23.85 -5.72
CA SER A 129 12.12 22.53 -6.06
C SER A 129 13.01 21.37 -5.61
N ALA A 130 14.34 21.51 -5.71
CA ALA A 130 15.31 20.52 -5.23
C ALA A 130 15.28 20.34 -3.70
N HIS A 131 14.86 21.37 -2.96
CA HIS A 131 14.66 21.25 -1.51
C HIS A 131 13.34 20.52 -1.18
N VAL A 132 12.22 20.96 -1.77
CA VAL A 132 10.89 20.37 -1.54
C VAL A 132 10.89 18.88 -1.88
N SER A 133 11.49 18.51 -3.01
CA SER A 133 11.60 17.13 -3.47
C SER A 133 12.31 16.19 -2.50
N LYS A 134 13.33 16.67 -1.78
CA LYS A 134 14.01 15.88 -0.75
C LYS A 134 13.18 15.75 0.52
N GLN A 135 12.26 16.68 0.78
CA GLN A 135 11.45 16.71 1.98
C GLN A 135 10.19 15.86 1.88
N VAL A 136 9.54 15.81 0.72
CA VAL A 136 8.29 15.06 0.54
C VAL A 136 8.40 13.57 0.95
N PRO A 137 9.42 12.79 0.50
CA PRO A 137 9.57 11.41 0.94
C PRO A 137 9.85 11.26 2.44
N LYS A 138 10.57 12.23 3.06
CA LYS A 138 10.78 12.25 4.52
C LYS A 138 9.45 12.42 5.25
N MET A 139 8.62 13.38 4.82
CA MET A 139 7.29 13.63 5.39
C MET A 139 6.36 12.43 5.25
N LEU A 140 6.37 11.76 4.11
CA LEU A 140 5.56 10.56 3.89
C LEU A 140 6.06 9.39 4.74
N THR A 141 7.37 9.22 4.90
CA THR A 141 7.95 8.22 5.81
C THR A 141 7.49 8.46 7.25
N ILE A 142 7.46 9.73 7.68
CA ILE A 142 6.89 10.12 8.97
C ILE A 142 5.43 9.69 9.08
N GLY A 143 4.62 9.99 8.06
CA GLY A 143 3.20 9.58 8.01
C GLY A 143 3.01 8.07 8.13
N ILE A 144 3.75 7.28 7.35
CA ILE A 144 3.66 5.81 7.34
C ILE A 144 3.96 5.22 8.73
N VAL A 145 5.04 5.67 9.37
CA VAL A 145 5.40 5.19 10.71
C VAL A 145 4.36 5.64 11.75
N SER A 146 3.85 6.87 11.65
CA SER A 146 2.77 7.34 12.52
C SER A 146 1.49 6.51 12.36
N SER A 147 1.16 6.05 11.14
CA SER A 147 0.06 5.12 10.91
C SER A 147 0.28 3.77 11.59
N LEU A 148 1.52 3.26 11.63
CA LEU A 148 1.83 2.05 12.40
C LEU A 148 1.68 2.28 13.90
N GLU A 149 2.17 3.40 14.43
CA GLU A 149 2.03 3.72 15.85
C GLU A 149 0.56 3.82 16.26
N HIS A 150 -0.26 4.46 15.44
CA HIS A 150 -1.71 4.51 15.66
C HIS A 150 -2.35 3.11 15.59
N HIS A 151 -1.95 2.29 14.62
CA HIS A 151 -2.40 0.91 14.51
C HIS A 151 -2.06 0.07 15.76
N ILE A 152 -0.84 0.22 16.30
CA ILE A 152 -0.43 -0.40 17.55
C ILE A 152 -1.32 0.07 18.72
N VAL A 153 -1.64 1.36 18.79
CA VAL A 153 -2.57 1.92 19.80
C VAL A 153 -3.95 1.25 19.72
N LEU A 154 -4.52 1.09 18.52
CA LEU A 154 -5.81 0.42 18.34
C LEU A 154 -5.76 -1.04 18.82
N LEU A 155 -4.69 -1.76 18.51
CA LEU A 155 -4.49 -3.13 18.96
C LEU A 155 -4.32 -3.23 20.48
N MET A 156 -3.55 -2.32 21.10
CA MET A 156 -3.40 -2.26 22.58
C MET A 156 -4.74 -1.98 23.27
N ARG A 157 -5.57 -1.12 22.67
CA ARG A 157 -6.91 -0.83 23.17
C ARG A 157 -7.79 -2.08 23.19
N GLU A 158 -7.77 -2.88 22.12
CA GLU A 158 -8.52 -4.15 22.10
C GLU A 158 -7.99 -5.17 23.11
N ILE A 159 -6.67 -5.24 23.33
CA ILE A 159 -6.09 -6.06 24.40
C ILE A 159 -6.66 -5.64 25.76
N LEU A 160 -6.69 -4.34 26.08
CA LEU A 160 -7.14 -3.82 27.37
C LEU A 160 -8.66 -3.96 27.56
N LYS A 161 -9.45 -3.89 26.48
CA LYS A 161 -10.89 -4.17 26.54
C LYS A 161 -11.18 -5.63 26.90
N VAL A 162 -10.42 -6.57 26.33
CA VAL A 162 -10.57 -8.01 26.61
C VAL A 162 -9.97 -8.39 27.97
N LYS A 163 -8.88 -7.73 28.37
CA LYS A 163 -8.13 -8.01 29.60
C LYS A 163 -8.06 -6.75 30.50
N PRO A 164 -9.20 -6.29 31.07
CA PRO A 164 -9.24 -5.07 31.88
C PRO A 164 -8.40 -5.16 33.16
N TYR A 165 -8.19 -6.37 33.68
CA TYR A 165 -7.39 -6.62 34.89
C TYR A 165 -5.94 -6.11 34.78
N ILE A 166 -5.40 -5.94 33.56
CA ILE A 166 -4.07 -5.35 33.33
C ILE A 166 -3.96 -3.95 33.97
N ILE A 167 -5.05 -3.19 33.93
CA ILE A 167 -5.13 -1.85 34.53
C ILE A 167 -5.48 -1.95 36.01
N GLU A 168 -6.40 -2.86 36.36
CA GLU A 168 -6.87 -3.06 37.75
C GLU A 168 -5.72 -3.47 38.68
N ASP A 169 -4.82 -4.33 38.20
CA ASP A 169 -3.65 -4.81 38.93
C ASP A 169 -2.44 -3.84 38.82
N SER A 170 -2.59 -2.72 38.11
CA SER A 170 -1.50 -1.75 38.00
C SER A 170 -1.33 -1.02 39.33
N GLU A 171 -0.11 -1.01 39.88
CA GLU A 171 0.23 -0.25 41.11
C GLU A 171 0.21 1.29 40.88
N LYS A 172 -0.40 1.77 39.78
CA LYS A 172 -0.39 3.18 39.40
C LYS A 172 -1.36 3.97 40.27
N SER A 173 -0.85 5.02 40.93
CA SER A 173 -1.68 5.93 41.72
C SER A 173 -2.70 6.66 40.84
N ILE A 174 -3.99 6.54 41.18
CA ILE A 174 -5.09 7.28 40.53
C ILE A 174 -5.33 8.57 41.30
N SER A 175 -5.39 9.72 40.60
CA SER A 175 -5.69 10.99 41.27
C SER A 175 -7.19 11.12 41.54
N ILE A 176 -7.57 11.71 42.67
CA ILE A 176 -8.98 12.00 43.01
C ILE A 176 -9.64 12.86 41.91
N LYS A 177 -8.86 13.77 41.30
CA LYS A 177 -9.31 14.57 40.15
C LYS A 177 -9.71 13.72 38.95
N ASP A 178 -9.02 12.61 38.69
CA ASP A 178 -9.36 11.71 37.60
C ASP A 178 -10.67 10.98 37.86
N VAL A 179 -10.92 10.57 39.12
CA VAL A 179 -12.15 9.87 39.52
C VAL A 179 -13.37 10.78 39.40
N PHE A 180 -13.33 11.96 40.02
CA PHE A 180 -14.46 12.89 39.99
C PHE A 180 -14.61 13.59 38.62
N GLY A 181 -13.53 13.72 37.85
CA GLY A 181 -13.53 14.41 36.56
C GLY A 181 -13.99 13.56 35.36
N ALA A 182 -14.10 12.24 35.50
CA ALA A 182 -14.43 11.36 34.38
C ALA A 182 -15.92 11.34 34.00
N GLY A 183 -16.81 11.83 34.85
CA GLY A 183 -18.24 11.93 34.54
C GLY A 183 -18.96 10.57 34.46
N GLY A 184 -18.42 9.52 35.08
CA GLY A 184 -19.00 8.19 35.17
C GLY A 184 -17.97 7.06 35.13
N THR A 185 -18.37 5.85 35.53
CA THR A 185 -17.48 4.67 35.61
C THR A 185 -16.93 4.27 34.24
N GLU A 186 -17.76 4.31 33.18
CA GLU A 186 -17.33 3.86 31.85
C GLU A 186 -16.30 4.81 31.23
N LYS A 187 -16.59 6.11 31.25
CA LYS A 187 -15.62 7.15 30.83
C LYS A 187 -14.35 7.15 31.67
N PHE A 188 -14.44 6.77 32.94
CA PHE A 188 -13.27 6.60 33.78
C PHE A 188 -12.39 5.44 33.31
N LYS A 189 -13.00 4.28 32.98
CA LYS A 189 -12.28 3.14 32.40
C LYS A 189 -11.59 3.50 31.09
N GLU A 190 -12.30 4.14 30.17
CA GLU A 190 -11.73 4.62 28.90
C GLU A 190 -10.52 5.53 29.16
N LYS A 191 -10.65 6.50 30.07
CA LYS A 191 -9.54 7.39 30.45
C LYS A 191 -8.34 6.63 31.01
N MET A 192 -8.56 5.57 31.79
CA MET A 192 -7.46 4.74 32.31
C MET A 192 -6.79 3.92 31.21
N ILE A 193 -7.56 3.41 30.25
CA ILE A 193 -7.04 2.73 29.05
C ILE A 193 -6.13 3.68 28.27
N GLU A 194 -6.58 4.90 27.97
CA GLU A 194 -5.75 5.88 27.24
C GLU A 194 -4.47 6.22 28.01
N LYS A 195 -4.56 6.40 29.33
CA LYS A 195 -3.39 6.70 30.17
C LYS A 195 -2.37 5.56 30.19
N GLU A 196 -2.83 4.31 30.14
CA GLU A 196 -1.95 3.14 30.02
C GLU A 196 -1.23 3.15 28.67
N ILE A 197 -1.99 3.28 27.59
CA ILE A 197 -1.48 3.28 26.22
C ILE A 197 -0.49 4.43 26.02
N ASP A 198 -0.82 5.66 26.41
CA ASP A 198 0.07 6.83 26.32
C ASP A 198 1.39 6.60 27.07
N GLY A 199 1.34 5.88 28.21
CA GLY A 199 2.52 5.50 28.97
C GLY A 199 3.44 4.57 28.18
N VAL A 200 2.86 3.57 27.51
CA VAL A 200 3.60 2.60 26.69
C VAL A 200 4.14 3.26 25.40
N MET A 201 3.34 4.07 24.72
CA MET A 201 3.70 4.70 23.44
C MET A 201 4.86 5.72 23.54
N ARG A 202 5.18 6.21 24.74
CA ARG A 202 6.39 7.04 24.96
C ARG A 202 7.70 6.25 24.91
N SER A 203 7.63 4.93 25.01
CA SER A 203 8.78 4.05 24.87
C SER A 203 9.09 3.78 23.39
N ASN A 204 10.25 3.20 23.11
CA ASN A 204 10.60 2.79 21.75
C ASN A 204 9.72 1.60 21.27
N ILE A 205 9.68 1.38 19.96
CA ILE A 205 8.82 0.34 19.37
C ILE A 205 9.12 -1.07 19.91
N ALA A 206 10.38 -1.37 20.25
CA ALA A 206 10.73 -2.67 20.80
C ALA A 206 10.06 -2.90 22.18
N GLU A 207 10.02 -1.89 23.04
CA GLU A 207 9.31 -1.95 24.32
C GLU A 207 7.79 -1.98 24.15
N GLN A 208 7.25 -1.24 23.18
CA GLN A 208 5.82 -1.30 22.82
C GLN A 208 5.40 -2.71 22.41
N ILE A 209 6.19 -3.38 21.57
CA ILE A 209 5.90 -4.76 21.13
C ILE A 209 6.11 -5.77 22.25
N LYS A 210 7.13 -5.60 23.12
CA LYS A 210 7.28 -6.42 24.33
C LYS A 210 6.07 -6.31 25.26
N TRP A 211 5.48 -5.11 25.38
CA TRP A 211 4.25 -4.92 26.13
C TRP A 211 3.11 -5.74 25.51
N VAL A 212 2.94 -5.70 24.19
CA VAL A 212 1.92 -6.50 23.48
C VAL A 212 2.15 -8.01 23.69
N GLU A 213 3.39 -8.48 23.51
CA GLU A 213 3.75 -9.89 23.68
C GLU A 213 3.45 -10.42 25.08
N ARG A 214 3.75 -9.61 26.11
CA ARG A 214 3.47 -9.92 27.52
C ARG A 214 1.98 -10.13 27.77
N HIS A 215 1.13 -9.27 27.20
CA HIS A 215 -0.31 -9.27 27.50
C HIS A 215 -1.14 -10.14 26.55
N THR A 216 -0.53 -10.73 25.51
CA THR A 216 -1.18 -11.67 24.59
C THR A 216 -0.77 -13.13 24.83
N ASP A 217 -0.07 -13.41 25.93
CA ASP A 217 0.44 -14.73 26.30
C ASP A 217 1.23 -15.38 25.15
N SER A 218 2.03 -14.57 24.45
CA SER A 218 2.78 -15.06 23.30
C SER A 218 3.98 -15.88 23.77
N LYS A 219 3.82 -17.20 23.79
CA LYS A 219 4.92 -18.17 24.04
C LYS A 219 6.08 -18.02 23.05
N SER A 220 5.85 -17.36 21.92
CA SER A 220 6.85 -17.09 20.89
C SER A 220 6.86 -15.59 20.57
N PRO A 221 7.91 -14.85 20.95
CA PRO A 221 7.96 -13.40 20.75
C PRO A 221 7.79 -13.04 19.27
N ILE A 222 6.89 -12.12 18.98
CA ILE A 222 6.63 -11.56 17.64
C ILE A 222 7.92 -10.99 17.07
N SER A 223 8.67 -10.26 17.90
CA SER A 223 9.98 -9.68 17.58
C SER A 223 11.02 -10.72 17.12
N LYS A 224 10.99 -11.95 17.65
CA LYS A 224 11.95 -13.01 17.28
C LYS A 224 11.58 -13.78 16.03
N ASN A 225 10.29 -13.83 15.69
CA ASN A 225 9.79 -14.56 14.52
C ASN A 225 9.55 -13.65 13.31
N TYR A 226 9.85 -12.36 13.44
CA TYR A 226 9.73 -11.42 12.34
C TYR A 226 11.10 -11.19 11.69
N ASP A 227 11.31 -11.80 10.52
CA ASP A 227 12.60 -11.80 9.83
C ASP A 227 13.17 -10.39 9.55
N ARG A 228 12.29 -9.39 9.44
CA ARG A 228 12.66 -8.00 9.11
C ARG A 228 12.64 -7.08 10.32
N TRP A 229 12.73 -7.64 11.53
CA TRP A 229 12.71 -6.88 12.79
C TRP A 229 13.76 -5.76 12.83
N ASP A 230 15.01 -6.05 12.46
CA ASP A 230 16.08 -5.04 12.42
C ASP A 230 15.76 -3.88 11.44
N GLN A 231 15.10 -4.18 10.32
CA GLN A 231 14.68 -3.14 9.36
C GLN A 231 13.56 -2.27 9.95
N LEU A 232 12.60 -2.87 10.65
CA LEU A 232 11.53 -2.13 11.33
C LEU A 232 12.11 -1.16 12.37
N LEU A 233 13.04 -1.63 13.19
CA LEU A 233 13.70 -0.79 14.21
C LEU A 233 14.43 0.39 13.56
N GLU A 234 15.22 0.13 12.51
CA GLU A 234 15.94 1.18 11.81
C GLU A 234 15.00 2.20 11.16
N ILE A 235 13.89 1.76 10.57
CA ILE A 235 12.90 2.65 9.94
C ILE A 235 12.31 3.63 10.97
N VAL A 236 11.97 3.13 12.16
CA VAL A 236 11.42 3.96 13.24
C VAL A 236 12.47 4.97 13.73
N GLU A 237 13.72 4.54 13.91
CA GLU A 237 14.81 5.44 14.31
C GLU A 237 15.15 6.47 13.23
N ARG A 238 15.12 6.08 11.94
CA ARG A 238 15.33 7.02 10.84
C ARG A 238 14.18 8.03 10.75
N ARG A 239 12.94 7.61 11.04
CA ARG A 239 11.83 8.55 11.17
C ARG A 239 12.10 9.58 12.25
N ASN A 240 12.63 9.19 13.40
CA ASN A 240 12.99 10.12 14.47
C ASN A 240 14.02 11.16 13.98
N LEU A 241 15.01 10.73 13.17
CA LEU A 241 15.93 11.66 12.51
C LEU A 241 15.21 12.62 11.56
N PHE A 242 14.25 12.14 10.75
CA PHE A 242 13.51 13.03 9.85
C PHE A 242 12.70 14.09 10.60
N VAL A 243 12.13 13.76 11.76
CA VAL A 243 11.38 14.71 12.59
C VAL A 243 12.29 15.68 13.32
N HIS A 244 13.36 15.19 13.96
CA HIS A 244 14.12 15.98 14.94
C HIS A 244 15.47 16.50 14.45
N ALA A 245 16.03 15.90 13.41
CA ALA A 245 17.36 16.21 12.90
C ALA A 245 17.39 16.42 11.38
N ASN A 246 16.21 16.53 10.73
CA ASN A 246 16.08 16.64 9.27
C ASN A 246 16.84 15.53 8.50
N GLY A 247 16.97 14.35 9.10
CA GLY A 247 17.72 13.20 8.54
C GLY A 247 19.22 13.20 8.83
N VAL A 248 19.75 14.17 9.59
CA VAL A 248 21.16 14.19 10.00
C VAL A 248 21.41 13.23 11.14
N VAL A 249 22.35 12.31 10.96
CA VAL A 249 22.70 11.27 11.93
C VAL A 249 23.34 11.87 13.17
N ASN A 250 22.86 11.45 14.34
CA ASN A 250 23.34 11.87 15.66
C ASN A 250 23.70 10.65 16.53
N ASP A 251 24.27 10.91 17.71
CA ASP A 251 24.69 9.86 18.66
C ASP A 251 23.54 8.93 19.06
N ILE A 252 22.33 9.47 19.22
CA ILE A 252 21.14 8.73 19.62
C ILE A 252 20.79 7.68 18.57
N TYR A 253 20.79 8.05 17.29
CA TYR A 253 20.51 7.11 16.21
C TYR A 253 21.58 6.01 16.12
N ILE A 254 22.86 6.36 16.24
CA ILE A 254 23.94 5.36 16.22
C ILE A 254 23.80 4.37 17.37
N GLU A 255 23.51 4.85 18.58
CA GLU A 255 23.32 3.96 19.73
C GLU A 255 22.06 3.09 19.59
N ASN A 256 20.94 3.65 19.10
CA ASN A 256 19.69 2.89 18.92
C ASN A 256 19.75 1.88 17.76
N THR A 257 20.58 2.11 16.76
CA THR A 257 20.75 1.20 15.60
C THR A 257 21.92 0.24 15.74
N LYS A 258 22.64 0.30 16.84
CA LYS A 258 23.76 -0.57 17.18
C LYS A 258 23.33 -2.03 17.27
N GLY A 259 24.09 -2.91 16.65
CA GLY A 259 23.81 -4.33 16.58
C GLY A 259 22.75 -4.73 15.55
N LEU A 260 22.13 -3.79 14.84
CA LEU A 260 21.19 -4.10 13.77
C LEU A 260 21.93 -4.51 12.49
N GLU A 261 21.25 -5.25 11.62
CA GLU A 261 21.77 -5.61 10.29
C GLU A 261 22.17 -4.39 9.45
N PHE A 262 21.45 -3.28 9.62
CA PHE A 262 21.76 -2.02 8.95
C PHE A 262 23.15 -1.48 9.31
N GLU A 263 23.54 -1.49 10.59
CA GLU A 263 24.87 -1.05 11.02
C GLU A 263 25.96 -1.90 10.37
N ARG A 264 25.76 -3.22 10.30
CA ARG A 264 26.73 -4.14 9.68
C ARG A 264 26.94 -3.91 8.19
N LYS A 265 25.90 -3.43 7.49
CA LYS A 265 25.92 -3.22 6.03
C LYS A 265 26.26 -1.78 5.64
N SER A 266 26.03 -0.81 6.52
CA SER A 266 26.18 0.61 6.22
C SER A 266 27.48 1.16 6.82
N LYS A 267 28.04 2.21 6.21
CA LYS A 267 29.20 2.96 6.74
C LYS A 267 28.80 4.35 7.21
N VAL A 268 27.61 4.46 7.78
CA VAL A 268 27.01 5.74 8.19
C VAL A 268 27.72 6.28 9.42
N GLN A 269 28.01 7.57 9.42
CA GLN A 269 28.69 8.28 10.50
C GLN A 269 27.84 9.46 11.00
N ILE A 270 28.16 9.94 12.19
CA ILE A 270 27.54 11.15 12.76
C ILE A 270 27.78 12.32 11.81
N GLY A 271 26.71 13.09 11.55
CA GLY A 271 26.70 14.20 10.60
C GLY A 271 26.30 13.83 9.17
N ASP A 272 26.25 12.53 8.83
CA ASP A 272 25.72 12.11 7.53
C ASP A 272 24.22 12.44 7.40
N GLU A 273 23.78 12.84 6.20
CA GLU A 273 22.36 13.04 5.91
C GLU A 273 21.76 11.79 5.28
N LEU A 274 20.88 11.11 6.03
CA LEU A 274 20.06 10.02 5.51
C LEU A 274 18.86 10.57 4.73
N LYS A 275 18.52 9.89 3.64
CA LYS A 275 17.43 10.24 2.72
C LYS A 275 16.42 9.10 2.65
N ALA A 276 15.19 9.43 2.26
CA ALA A 276 14.15 8.48 1.90
C ALA A 276 14.04 8.41 0.37
N GLY A 277 15.04 7.79 -0.28
CA GLY A 277 14.99 7.57 -1.72
C GLY A 277 13.86 6.60 -2.11
N PRO A 278 13.49 6.50 -3.40
CA PRO A 278 12.35 5.69 -3.85
C PRO A 278 12.40 4.22 -3.39
N GLU A 279 13.57 3.57 -3.51
CA GLU A 279 13.76 2.18 -3.07
C GLU A 279 13.59 2.03 -1.56
N TYR A 280 14.19 2.92 -0.78
CA TYR A 280 14.03 2.91 0.68
C TYR A 280 12.57 3.14 1.06
N PHE A 281 11.90 4.10 0.43
CA PHE A 281 10.51 4.43 0.72
C PHE A 281 9.54 3.28 0.37
N SER A 282 9.71 2.64 -0.78
CA SER A 282 8.96 1.43 -1.14
C SER A 282 9.21 0.31 -0.12
N ASN A 283 10.46 0.11 0.30
CA ASN A 283 10.80 -0.86 1.33
C ASN A 283 10.15 -0.53 2.70
N VAL A 284 10.05 0.76 3.06
CA VAL A 284 9.37 1.20 4.29
C VAL A 284 7.91 0.76 4.28
N ILE A 285 7.17 1.04 3.20
CA ILE A 285 5.76 0.64 3.08
C ILE A 285 5.64 -0.87 3.26
N ASP A 286 6.49 -1.64 2.58
CA ASP A 286 6.51 -3.10 2.66
C ASP A 286 6.76 -3.63 4.08
N VAL A 287 7.77 -3.10 4.79
CA VAL A 287 8.07 -3.52 6.17
C VAL A 287 6.88 -3.21 7.08
N ILE A 288 6.38 -1.97 7.00
CA ILE A 288 5.37 -1.45 7.92
C ILE A 288 4.03 -2.17 7.71
N LEU A 289 3.61 -2.33 6.45
CA LEU A 289 2.39 -3.05 6.10
C LEU A 289 2.50 -4.53 6.50
N GLU A 290 3.59 -5.20 6.16
CA GLU A 290 3.81 -6.60 6.54
C GLU A 290 3.74 -6.80 8.07
N PHE A 291 4.49 -5.98 8.81
CA PHE A 291 4.54 -6.08 10.26
C PHE A 291 3.18 -5.80 10.90
N GLY A 292 2.51 -4.71 10.51
CA GLY A 292 1.22 -4.34 11.08
C GLY A 292 0.14 -5.40 10.86
N ILE A 293 0.10 -6.02 9.68
CA ILE A 293 -0.87 -7.08 9.35
C ILE A 293 -0.57 -8.37 10.12
N LYS A 294 0.70 -8.79 10.16
CA LYS A 294 1.11 -9.96 10.96
C LYS A 294 0.82 -9.75 12.45
N LEU A 295 1.10 -8.57 12.98
CA LEU A 295 0.81 -8.19 14.36
C LEU A 295 -0.69 -8.29 14.66
N THR A 296 -1.55 -7.71 13.81
CA THR A 296 -3.01 -7.83 13.94
C THR A 296 -3.45 -9.29 14.02
N GLN A 297 -2.95 -10.13 13.11
CA GLN A 297 -3.34 -11.53 13.01
C GLN A 297 -2.91 -12.36 14.22
N VAL A 298 -1.70 -12.10 14.75
CA VAL A 298 -1.23 -12.75 15.98
C VAL A 298 -2.12 -12.35 17.16
N ILE A 299 -2.38 -11.06 17.36
CA ILE A 299 -3.17 -10.58 18.50
C ILE A 299 -4.61 -11.07 18.38
N TRP A 300 -5.22 -10.95 17.20
CA TRP A 300 -6.60 -11.34 16.95
C TRP A 300 -6.86 -12.79 17.36
N ARG A 301 -6.02 -13.72 16.87
CA ARG A 301 -6.19 -15.16 17.16
C ARG A 301 -5.90 -15.52 18.61
N LYS A 302 -5.11 -14.71 19.31
CA LYS A 302 -4.82 -14.89 20.74
C LYS A 302 -5.99 -14.45 21.62
N LEU A 303 -6.59 -13.31 21.30
CA LEU A 303 -7.72 -12.78 22.06
C LEU A 303 -9.03 -13.49 21.71
N PHE A 304 -9.21 -13.87 20.44
CA PHE A 304 -10.43 -14.49 19.93
C PHE A 304 -10.13 -15.74 19.09
N PRO A 305 -9.73 -16.86 19.71
CA PRO A 305 -9.43 -18.11 19.00
C PRO A 305 -10.58 -18.61 18.13
N ASP A 306 -11.83 -18.41 18.56
CA ASP A 306 -13.04 -18.81 17.84
C ASP A 306 -13.27 -18.01 16.55
N SER A 307 -12.58 -16.87 16.37
CA SER A 307 -12.62 -16.06 15.15
C SER A 307 -11.53 -16.43 14.14
N SER A 308 -10.79 -17.53 14.34
CA SER A 308 -9.67 -17.92 13.46
C SER A 308 -10.06 -18.06 12.00
N ILE A 309 -11.27 -18.57 11.69
CA ILE A 309 -11.76 -18.70 10.31
C ILE A 309 -11.95 -17.32 9.65
N LYS A 310 -12.57 -16.37 10.36
CA LYS A 310 -12.73 -14.99 9.87
C LYS A 310 -11.35 -14.34 9.65
N ALA A 311 -10.43 -14.54 10.59
CA ALA A 311 -9.07 -14.04 10.48
C ALA A 311 -8.30 -14.65 9.28
N ASP A 312 -8.50 -15.94 8.99
CA ASP A 312 -7.93 -16.65 7.83
C ASP A 312 -8.46 -16.11 6.51
N THR A 313 -9.77 -15.86 6.44
CA THR A 313 -10.40 -15.24 5.28
C THR A 313 -9.80 -13.86 5.03
N ILE A 314 -9.74 -12.99 6.06
CA ILE A 314 -9.23 -11.62 5.90
C ILE A 314 -7.76 -11.60 5.46
N ILE A 315 -6.89 -12.43 6.04
CA ILE A 315 -5.47 -12.46 5.60
C ILE A 315 -5.30 -13.06 4.21
N GLY A 316 -6.11 -14.07 3.86
CA GLY A 316 -6.11 -14.67 2.52
C GLY A 316 -6.56 -13.68 1.45
N ASP A 317 -7.66 -12.97 1.69
CA ASP A 317 -8.19 -11.92 0.81
C ASP A 317 -7.19 -10.76 0.68
N PHE A 318 -6.51 -10.40 1.76
CA PHE A 318 -5.43 -9.42 1.72
C PHE A 318 -4.24 -9.90 0.87
N GLY A 319 -3.79 -11.15 1.07
CA GLY A 319 -2.77 -11.76 0.22
C GLY A 319 -3.14 -11.76 -1.26
N PHE A 320 -4.41 -12.06 -1.56
CA PHE A 320 -4.96 -11.99 -2.92
C PHE A 320 -4.94 -10.57 -3.50
N LYS A 321 -5.42 -9.58 -2.74
CA LYS A 321 -5.42 -8.15 -3.12
C LYS A 321 -4.01 -7.64 -3.43
N LEU A 322 -2.99 -8.12 -2.71
CA LEU A 322 -1.59 -7.78 -3.00
C LEU A 322 -1.13 -8.32 -4.37
N ILE A 323 -1.57 -9.53 -4.76
CA ILE A 323 -1.29 -10.09 -6.09
C ILE A 323 -1.95 -9.24 -7.18
N GLU A 324 -3.22 -8.86 -7.00
CA GLU A 324 -3.93 -8.01 -7.97
C GLU A 324 -3.22 -6.66 -8.17
N ARG A 325 -2.62 -6.12 -7.11
CA ARG A 325 -1.86 -4.87 -7.11
C ARG A 325 -0.41 -5.02 -7.60
N GLY A 326 0.01 -6.22 -7.99
CA GLY A 326 1.36 -6.48 -8.48
C GLY A 326 2.45 -6.52 -7.39
N GLN A 327 2.07 -6.57 -6.11
CA GLN A 327 3.00 -6.60 -4.97
C GLN A 327 3.35 -8.05 -4.60
N TYR A 328 3.94 -8.78 -5.54
CA TYR A 328 4.10 -10.23 -5.45
C TYR A 328 5.00 -10.68 -4.30
N GLU A 329 6.09 -9.98 -4.03
CA GLU A 329 7.01 -10.31 -2.94
C GLU A 329 6.35 -10.12 -1.57
N LEU A 330 5.53 -9.09 -1.41
CA LEU A 330 4.78 -8.87 -0.17
C LEU A 330 3.64 -9.90 -0.03
N ALA A 331 2.92 -10.18 -1.11
CA ALA A 331 1.90 -11.23 -1.15
C ALA A 331 2.48 -12.58 -0.74
N LEU A 332 3.66 -12.94 -1.27
CA LEU A 332 4.40 -14.15 -0.92
C LEU A 332 4.64 -14.24 0.59
N ARG A 333 5.20 -13.19 1.21
CA ARG A 333 5.49 -13.17 2.66
C ARG A 333 4.23 -13.28 3.53
N ILE A 334 3.14 -12.67 3.10
CA ILE A 334 1.84 -12.74 3.78
C ILE A 334 1.24 -14.14 3.65
N LEU A 335 1.27 -14.74 2.46
CA LEU A 335 0.71 -16.07 2.21
C LEU A 335 1.55 -17.18 2.85
N ILE A 336 2.88 -17.06 2.91
CA ILE A 336 3.73 -17.95 3.72
C ILE A 336 3.30 -17.89 5.18
N PHE A 337 3.12 -16.69 5.72
CA PHE A 337 2.67 -16.52 7.10
C PHE A 337 1.28 -17.13 7.32
N ALA A 338 0.34 -16.93 6.40
CA ALA A 338 -1.01 -17.50 6.46
C ALA A 338 -1.03 -19.04 6.39
N THR A 339 -0.17 -19.63 5.56
CA THR A 339 -0.16 -21.08 5.29
C THR A 339 0.71 -21.86 6.26
N THR A 340 1.84 -21.29 6.69
CA THR A 340 2.90 -22.01 7.42
C THR A 340 3.01 -21.60 8.88
N ASP A 341 2.98 -20.29 9.16
CA ASP A 341 3.33 -19.77 10.49
C ASP A 341 2.11 -19.68 11.43
N LEU A 342 0.94 -19.37 10.88
CA LEU A 342 -0.29 -19.25 11.65
C LEU A 342 -0.81 -20.61 12.10
N LYS A 343 -1.05 -20.72 13.42
CA LYS A 343 -1.64 -21.89 14.08
C LYS A 343 -3.13 -21.66 14.30
N GLY A 344 -3.91 -22.74 14.23
CA GLY A 344 -5.35 -22.70 14.47
C GLY A 344 -6.08 -23.68 13.56
N ALA A 345 -7.39 -23.83 13.79
CA ALA A 345 -8.25 -24.51 12.83
C ALA A 345 -8.34 -23.66 11.55
N LYS A 346 -8.08 -24.28 10.40
CA LYS A 346 -8.23 -23.67 9.09
C LYS A 346 -9.39 -24.30 8.36
N GLU A 347 -10.14 -23.48 7.63
CA GLU A 347 -11.09 -23.99 6.66
C GLU A 347 -10.34 -24.57 5.45
N VAL A 348 -10.68 -25.80 5.06
CA VAL A 348 -9.97 -26.55 4.01
C VAL A 348 -9.96 -25.80 2.68
N ALA A 349 -11.11 -25.27 2.25
CA ALA A 349 -11.22 -24.53 0.99
C ALA A 349 -10.33 -23.28 1.00
N ARG A 350 -10.35 -22.52 2.10
CA ARG A 350 -9.51 -21.33 2.27
C ARG A 350 -8.02 -21.66 2.28
N ASP A 351 -7.61 -22.75 2.92
CA ASP A 351 -6.21 -23.19 2.91
C ASP A 351 -5.73 -23.54 1.50
N LEU A 352 -6.55 -24.24 0.71
CA LEU A 352 -6.26 -24.56 -0.70
C LEU A 352 -6.16 -23.30 -1.57
N ILE A 353 -7.05 -22.32 -1.40
CA ILE A 353 -6.97 -21.02 -2.09
C ILE A 353 -5.65 -20.32 -1.76
N ASN A 354 -5.27 -20.28 -0.48
CA ASN A 354 -4.02 -19.63 -0.06
C ASN A 354 -2.79 -20.35 -0.63
N LYS A 355 -2.79 -21.68 -0.73
CA LYS A 355 -1.72 -22.45 -1.39
C LYS A 355 -1.63 -22.18 -2.89
N ILE A 356 -2.77 -22.12 -3.59
CA ILE A 356 -2.81 -21.73 -5.02
C ILE A 356 -2.25 -20.33 -5.21
N ASN A 357 -2.69 -19.36 -4.41
CA ASN A 357 -2.20 -17.99 -4.48
C ASN A 357 -0.70 -17.92 -4.15
N LEU A 358 -0.22 -18.72 -3.19
CA LEU A 358 1.19 -18.79 -2.84
C LEU A 358 2.05 -19.37 -3.99
N ALA A 359 1.60 -20.46 -4.62
CA ALA A 359 2.24 -21.01 -5.81
C ALA A 359 2.27 -19.97 -6.94
N ASN A 360 1.15 -19.28 -7.15
CA ASN A 360 1.03 -18.24 -8.16
C ASN A 360 2.02 -17.08 -7.91
N CYS A 361 2.23 -16.66 -6.65
CA CYS A 361 3.26 -15.68 -6.32
C CYS A 361 4.66 -16.14 -6.75
N HIS A 362 5.05 -17.38 -6.43
CA HIS A 362 6.33 -17.94 -6.89
C HIS A 362 6.43 -17.94 -8.42
N LYS A 363 5.37 -18.32 -9.12
CA LYS A 363 5.31 -18.31 -10.58
C LYS A 363 5.49 -16.90 -11.15
N LEU A 364 4.78 -15.92 -10.60
CA LEU A 364 4.82 -14.51 -11.02
C LEU A 364 6.19 -13.86 -10.76
N LEU A 365 6.92 -14.33 -9.76
CA LEU A 365 8.30 -13.93 -9.44
C LEU A 365 9.37 -14.67 -10.28
N GLY A 366 8.97 -15.58 -11.18
CA GLY A 366 9.89 -16.39 -11.99
C GLY A 366 10.59 -17.51 -11.20
N GLU A 367 10.07 -17.88 -10.03
CA GLU A 367 10.62 -18.92 -9.16
C GLU A 367 9.99 -20.29 -9.47
N ASP A 368 10.02 -20.73 -10.74
CA ASP A 368 9.32 -21.92 -11.24
C ASP A 368 9.56 -23.19 -10.42
N LYS A 369 10.80 -23.40 -9.96
CA LYS A 369 11.15 -24.58 -9.14
C LYS A 369 10.42 -24.58 -7.79
N LYS A 370 10.34 -23.43 -7.12
CA LYS A 370 9.63 -23.30 -5.84
C LYS A 370 8.13 -23.45 -6.05
N CYS A 371 7.60 -22.88 -7.12
CA CYS A 371 6.21 -23.05 -7.53
C CYS A 371 5.86 -24.54 -7.70
N GLU A 372 6.66 -25.31 -8.45
CA GLU A 372 6.37 -26.73 -8.68
C GLU A 372 6.49 -27.56 -7.39
N ILE A 373 7.48 -27.27 -6.54
CA ILE A 373 7.60 -27.93 -5.23
C ILE A 373 6.32 -27.73 -4.41
N LEU A 374 5.81 -26.51 -4.32
CA LEU A 374 4.59 -26.20 -3.55
C LEU A 374 3.35 -26.88 -4.17
N LEU A 375 3.21 -26.84 -5.50
CA LEU A 375 2.09 -27.49 -6.17
C LEU A 375 2.14 -29.02 -6.07
N ALA A 376 3.30 -29.63 -5.85
CA ALA A 376 3.43 -31.08 -5.66
C ALA A 376 3.05 -31.55 -4.24
N GLU A 377 2.85 -30.64 -3.28
CA GLU A 377 2.43 -30.99 -1.92
C GLU A 377 0.96 -31.44 -1.83
N GLU A 378 0.15 -31.12 -2.84
CA GLU A 378 -1.27 -31.44 -2.90
C GLU A 378 -1.60 -32.26 -4.16
N ASP A 379 -2.43 -33.28 -4.01
CA ASP A 379 -3.04 -33.96 -5.15
C ASP A 379 -4.24 -33.15 -5.66
N TRP A 380 -3.99 -32.23 -6.59
CA TRP A 380 -5.02 -31.37 -7.17
C TRP A 380 -6.08 -32.14 -7.97
N ALA A 381 -5.74 -33.33 -8.49
CA ALA A 381 -6.65 -34.14 -9.29
C ALA A 381 -7.79 -34.75 -8.46
N SER A 382 -7.61 -34.88 -7.14
CA SER A 382 -8.66 -35.30 -6.20
C SER A 382 -9.42 -34.13 -5.56
N LYS A 383 -9.07 -32.88 -5.90
CA LYS A 383 -9.81 -31.69 -5.46
C LYS A 383 -10.88 -31.30 -6.50
N SER A 384 -11.68 -30.30 -6.18
CA SER A 384 -12.69 -29.76 -7.10
C SER A 384 -12.05 -29.11 -8.33
N ASP A 385 -12.80 -29.11 -9.43
CA ASP A 385 -12.34 -28.69 -10.75
C ASP A 385 -11.79 -27.25 -10.79
N ASN A 386 -12.32 -26.36 -9.95
CA ASN A 386 -11.87 -24.98 -9.80
C ASN A 386 -10.42 -24.91 -9.26
N PHE A 387 -10.02 -25.80 -8.35
CA PHE A 387 -8.63 -25.86 -7.86
C PHE A 387 -7.70 -26.52 -8.87
N LEU A 388 -8.17 -27.59 -9.52
CA LEU A 388 -7.39 -28.30 -10.53
C LEU A 388 -7.02 -27.37 -11.70
N ILE A 389 -7.98 -26.63 -12.26
CA ILE A 389 -7.71 -25.71 -13.38
C ILE A 389 -6.73 -24.60 -12.99
N CYS A 390 -6.79 -24.10 -11.74
CA CYS A 390 -5.85 -23.10 -11.25
C CYS A 390 -4.42 -23.66 -11.22
N SER A 391 -4.25 -24.89 -10.74
CA SER A 391 -2.94 -25.54 -10.70
C SER A 391 -2.36 -25.77 -12.11
N MET A 392 -3.21 -26.06 -13.11
CA MET A 392 -2.82 -26.18 -14.52
C MET A 392 -2.42 -24.82 -15.10
N ALA A 393 -3.20 -23.78 -14.80
CA ALA A 393 -2.94 -22.42 -15.27
C ALA A 393 -1.62 -21.86 -14.74
N ILE A 394 -1.32 -22.08 -13.45
CA ILE A 394 -0.06 -21.65 -12.83
C ILE A 394 1.14 -22.37 -13.48
N ARG A 395 1.00 -23.66 -13.83
CA ARG A 395 2.03 -24.41 -14.57
C ARG A 395 2.24 -23.91 -16.00
N GLY A 396 1.32 -23.12 -16.53
CA GLY A 396 1.37 -22.64 -17.91
C GLY A 396 0.86 -23.64 -18.94
N ASP A 397 0.10 -24.67 -18.52
CA ASP A 397 -0.43 -25.69 -19.43
C ASP A 397 -1.73 -25.20 -20.08
N ALA A 398 -1.59 -24.31 -21.07
CA ALA A 398 -2.71 -23.73 -21.79
C ALA A 398 -3.63 -24.78 -22.47
N PRO A 399 -3.11 -25.85 -23.12
CA PRO A 399 -3.96 -26.93 -23.65
C PRO A 399 -4.80 -27.62 -22.57
N ALA A 400 -4.18 -28.02 -21.44
CA ALA A 400 -4.93 -28.67 -20.36
C ALA A 400 -5.98 -27.75 -19.74
N VAL A 401 -5.65 -26.46 -19.57
CA VAL A 401 -6.63 -25.45 -19.11
C VAL A 401 -7.81 -25.39 -20.08
N ALA A 402 -7.57 -25.24 -21.38
CA ALA A 402 -8.63 -25.16 -22.38
C ALA A 402 -9.55 -26.40 -22.38
N GLU A 403 -9.00 -27.60 -22.26
CA GLU A 403 -9.82 -28.82 -22.13
C GLU A 403 -10.70 -28.78 -20.87
N LYS A 404 -10.15 -28.30 -19.75
CA LYS A 404 -10.84 -28.26 -18.46
C LYS A 404 -11.94 -27.20 -18.36
N MET A 405 -11.86 -26.11 -19.13
CA MET A 405 -12.84 -25.01 -19.09
C MET A 405 -14.29 -25.49 -19.29
N SER A 406 -14.51 -26.49 -20.15
CA SER A 406 -15.87 -27.02 -20.40
C SER A 406 -16.51 -27.67 -19.17
N ALA A 407 -15.72 -28.19 -18.23
CA ALA A 407 -16.24 -28.80 -17.00
C ALA A 407 -16.77 -27.76 -15.99
N LEU A 408 -16.38 -26.49 -16.13
CA LEU A 408 -16.70 -25.42 -15.18
C LEU A 408 -17.88 -24.54 -15.59
N VAL A 409 -18.47 -24.74 -16.77
CA VAL A 409 -19.57 -23.90 -17.30
C VAL A 409 -20.82 -23.92 -16.42
N HIS A 410 -21.03 -24.99 -15.67
CA HIS A 410 -22.18 -25.17 -14.78
C HIS A 410 -21.78 -25.15 -13.29
N ASN A 411 -20.56 -24.73 -12.97
CA ASN A 411 -20.12 -24.62 -11.58
C ASN A 411 -20.65 -23.29 -11.01
N GLU A 412 -21.34 -23.35 -9.86
CA GLU A 412 -21.96 -22.16 -9.24
C GLU A 412 -20.92 -21.15 -8.75
N ASP A 413 -19.70 -21.59 -8.44
CA ASP A 413 -18.60 -20.76 -7.95
C ASP A 413 -17.65 -20.31 -9.08
N TRP A 414 -18.03 -20.51 -10.34
CA TRP A 414 -17.17 -20.21 -11.49
C TRP A 414 -17.91 -19.51 -12.63
N ASP A 415 -17.36 -18.40 -13.10
CA ASP A 415 -17.89 -17.65 -14.23
C ASP A 415 -16.79 -17.22 -15.23
N GLU A 416 -17.23 -16.51 -16.28
CA GLU A 416 -16.35 -15.98 -17.32
C GLU A 416 -15.34 -14.96 -16.78
N SER A 417 -15.66 -14.25 -15.70
CA SER A 417 -14.80 -13.21 -15.11
C SER A 417 -13.56 -13.82 -14.43
N ASN A 418 -13.64 -15.06 -13.94
CA ASN A 418 -12.48 -15.73 -13.34
C ASN A 418 -11.30 -15.81 -14.32
N TYR A 419 -11.54 -16.11 -15.60
CA TYR A 419 -10.48 -16.18 -16.60
C TYR A 419 -9.90 -14.81 -16.97
N GLU A 420 -10.69 -13.76 -16.82
CA GLU A 420 -10.32 -12.39 -17.19
C GLU A 420 -9.55 -11.69 -16.08
N GLN A 421 -10.04 -11.84 -14.85
CA GLN A 421 -9.61 -11.05 -13.70
C GLN A 421 -8.61 -11.80 -12.83
N TRP A 422 -8.74 -13.14 -12.70
CA TRP A 422 -7.98 -13.85 -11.69
C TRP A 422 -6.50 -14.00 -12.08
N PRO A 423 -5.53 -13.54 -11.26
CA PRO A 423 -4.11 -13.56 -11.62
C PRO A 423 -3.49 -14.93 -11.89
N VAL A 424 -4.11 -16.03 -11.43
CA VAL A 424 -3.65 -17.39 -11.71
C VAL A 424 -3.60 -17.72 -13.21
N PHE A 425 -4.42 -17.03 -14.01
CA PHE A 425 -4.47 -17.23 -15.47
C PHE A 425 -3.49 -16.35 -16.25
N TYR A 426 -2.70 -15.50 -15.59
CA TYR A 426 -1.78 -14.55 -16.26
C TYR A 426 -0.78 -15.21 -17.22
N HIS A 427 -0.47 -16.50 -17.05
CA HIS A 427 0.48 -17.24 -17.87
C HIS A 427 -0.15 -17.99 -19.05
N VAL A 428 -1.47 -18.11 -19.10
CA VAL A 428 -2.20 -18.91 -20.12
C VAL A 428 -3.27 -18.13 -20.87
N ARG A 429 -3.79 -17.04 -20.31
CA ARG A 429 -4.91 -16.27 -20.90
C ARG A 429 -4.61 -15.58 -22.23
N ASP A 430 -3.32 -15.41 -22.55
CA ASP A 430 -2.89 -14.84 -23.83
C ASP A 430 -2.66 -15.92 -24.90
N ASP A 431 -2.78 -17.21 -24.56
CA ASP A 431 -2.64 -18.35 -25.46
C ASP A 431 -3.89 -18.55 -26.33
N GLU A 432 -3.69 -18.89 -27.61
CA GLU A 432 -4.77 -19.04 -28.58
C GLU A 432 -5.70 -20.23 -28.27
N CYS A 433 -5.21 -21.30 -27.65
CA CYS A 433 -6.04 -22.42 -27.22
C CYS A 433 -7.08 -21.97 -26.18
N VAL A 434 -6.65 -21.19 -25.19
CA VAL A 434 -7.53 -20.67 -24.14
C VAL A 434 -8.51 -19.64 -24.70
N LYS A 435 -8.06 -18.72 -25.55
CA LYS A 435 -8.95 -17.73 -26.20
C LYS A 435 -10.02 -18.38 -27.07
N THR A 436 -9.63 -19.35 -27.90
CA THR A 436 -10.55 -20.08 -28.78
C THR A 436 -11.60 -20.80 -27.94
N LYS A 437 -11.16 -21.50 -26.89
CA LYS A 437 -12.06 -22.22 -26.00
C LYS A 437 -13.02 -21.30 -25.24
N PHE A 438 -12.52 -20.17 -24.76
CA PHE A 438 -13.34 -19.16 -24.10
C PHE A 438 -14.44 -18.66 -25.05
N GLN A 439 -14.08 -18.33 -26.31
CA GLN A 439 -15.03 -17.91 -27.33
C GLN A 439 -16.08 -18.98 -27.65
N GLU A 440 -15.68 -20.26 -27.70
CA GLU A 440 -16.60 -21.39 -27.90
C GLU A 440 -17.63 -21.52 -26.76
N ILE A 441 -17.19 -21.36 -25.51
CA ILE A 441 -18.03 -21.54 -24.32
C ILE A 441 -18.94 -20.33 -24.09
N TYR A 442 -18.38 -19.12 -24.17
CA TYR A 442 -19.05 -17.89 -23.72
C TYR A 442 -19.54 -17.00 -24.88
N GLY A 443 -19.22 -17.34 -26.13
CA GLY A 443 -19.69 -16.62 -27.31
C GLY A 443 -19.08 -15.23 -27.51
N ARG A 444 -18.02 -14.87 -26.76
CA ARG A 444 -17.33 -13.59 -26.87
C ARG A 444 -15.82 -13.74 -26.68
N THR A 445 -15.07 -12.76 -27.14
CA THR A 445 -13.62 -12.75 -27.02
C THR A 445 -13.23 -12.56 -25.55
N LEU A 446 -12.25 -13.34 -25.10
CA LEU A 446 -11.63 -13.16 -23.79
C LEU A 446 -10.98 -11.78 -23.73
N THR A 447 -11.34 -10.98 -22.72
CA THR A 447 -10.77 -9.65 -22.51
C THR A 447 -10.05 -9.62 -21.17
N PRO A 448 -8.76 -9.99 -21.12
CA PRO A 448 -8.02 -10.05 -19.87
C PRO A 448 -7.93 -8.68 -19.20
N MET A 449 -8.15 -8.64 -17.89
CA MET A 449 -7.85 -7.46 -17.09
C MET A 449 -6.35 -7.15 -17.24
N LYS A 450 -6.03 -5.88 -17.57
CA LYS A 450 -4.63 -5.45 -17.66
C LYS A 450 -3.95 -5.69 -16.32
N LYS A 451 -2.69 -6.13 -16.36
CA LYS A 451 -1.87 -6.25 -15.14
C LYS A 451 -1.70 -4.84 -14.57
N THR A 452 -2.34 -4.54 -13.44
CA THR A 452 -2.26 -3.23 -12.82
C THR A 452 -0.84 -2.97 -12.33
N LYS A 453 -0.17 -1.94 -12.86
CA LYS A 453 1.04 -1.37 -12.26
C LYS A 453 0.68 -0.02 -11.63
N ASN A 454 0.13 -0.07 -10.41
CA ASN A 454 -0.26 1.09 -9.60
C ASN A 454 -1.31 2.04 -10.24
N SER A 455 -2.19 2.60 -9.42
CA SER A 455 -3.44 3.29 -9.79
C SER A 455 -3.27 4.67 -10.48
N ILE A 456 -2.04 5.09 -10.81
CA ILE A 456 -1.75 6.43 -11.38
C ILE A 456 -1.41 6.42 -12.88
N GLU A 457 -1.35 5.26 -13.56
CA GLU A 457 -1.25 5.23 -15.04
C GLU A 457 -2.38 6.02 -15.73
N PHE A 458 -3.51 6.25 -15.05
CA PHE A 458 -4.64 7.05 -15.54
C PHE A 458 -4.35 8.56 -15.64
N LEU A 459 -3.41 9.09 -14.85
CA LEU A 459 -3.03 10.52 -14.88
C LEU A 459 -1.93 10.80 -15.90
N GLU A 460 -1.08 9.82 -16.23
CA GLU A 460 0.01 10.00 -17.19
C GLU A 460 -0.50 10.23 -18.63
N HIS A 461 -1.64 9.62 -18.99
CA HIS A 461 -2.21 9.77 -20.34
C HIS A 461 -2.94 11.09 -20.58
N ASN A 462 -3.27 11.86 -19.55
CA ASN A 462 -4.04 13.11 -19.69
C ASN A 462 -3.24 14.38 -19.37
N ASN A 463 -2.14 14.30 -18.60
CA ASN A 463 -1.42 15.50 -18.15
C ASN A 463 -0.14 15.85 -18.92
N ILE A 464 0.37 14.95 -19.77
CA ILE A 464 1.57 15.27 -20.57
C ILE A 464 1.20 16.18 -21.76
N ASP A 465 0.00 16.06 -22.33
CA ASP A 465 -0.42 16.86 -23.48
C ASP A 465 -1.01 18.24 -23.09
N GLU A 466 -1.69 18.36 -21.94
CA GLU A 466 -2.31 19.63 -21.51
C GLU A 466 -1.33 20.64 -20.90
N VAL A 467 -0.26 20.18 -20.23
CA VAL A 467 0.72 21.11 -19.63
C VAL A 467 1.63 21.72 -20.69
N THR A 468 2.01 20.97 -21.74
CA THR A 468 2.79 21.52 -22.86
C THR A 468 1.98 22.43 -23.78
N SER A 469 0.65 22.27 -23.87
CA SER A 469 -0.19 23.07 -24.77
C SER A 469 -0.70 24.37 -24.12
N ASN A 470 -0.89 24.40 -22.80
CA ASN A 470 -1.35 25.62 -22.10
C ASN A 470 -0.23 26.64 -21.80
N GLU A 471 1.04 26.24 -21.75
CA GLU A 471 2.16 27.18 -21.61
C GLU A 471 2.59 27.84 -22.94
N LEU A 472 2.13 27.31 -24.09
CA LEU A 472 2.43 27.87 -25.42
C LEU A 472 1.37 28.86 -25.95
N ASN A 473 0.22 29.02 -25.28
CA ASN A 473 -0.91 29.81 -25.77
C ASN A 473 -1.20 31.12 -25.02
N GLN A 474 -0.34 31.58 -24.11
CA GLN A 474 -0.54 32.86 -23.39
C GLN A 474 0.33 34.05 -23.87
N GLU A 475 1.04 33.96 -24.99
CA GLU A 475 1.68 35.12 -25.63
C GLU A 475 1.19 35.33 -27.06
N ASN A 476 -0.04 35.85 -27.23
CA ASN A 476 -0.42 36.64 -28.42
C ASN A 476 -1.78 37.32 -28.24
N VAL A 477 -1.83 38.37 -27.41
CA VAL A 477 -2.84 39.43 -27.57
C VAL A 477 -2.12 40.77 -27.47
N ARG A 478 -1.64 41.29 -28.61
CA ARG A 478 -1.28 42.70 -28.75
C ARG A 478 -2.55 43.55 -28.69
N PRO A 479 -2.60 44.66 -27.94
CA PRO A 479 -3.69 45.62 -28.07
C PRO A 479 -3.52 46.35 -29.41
N GLN A 480 -4.54 46.25 -30.29
CA GLN A 480 -4.65 47.13 -31.44
C GLN A 480 -5.00 48.54 -30.95
N ASN A 481 -4.15 49.48 -31.30
CA ASN A 481 -4.39 50.91 -31.16
C ASN A 481 -5.69 51.30 -31.88
N ALA A 482 -6.63 51.90 -31.14
CA ALA A 482 -7.68 52.72 -31.70
C ALA A 482 -7.18 54.16 -31.78
N SER A 483 -7.17 54.72 -32.98
CA SER A 483 -7.04 56.15 -33.23
C SER A 483 -8.07 56.56 -34.28
N LEU A 484 -8.68 57.74 -34.06
CA LEU A 484 -9.63 58.51 -34.89
C LEU A 484 -11.11 58.13 -34.63
N GLN A 485 -12.02 59.03 -34.25
CA GLN A 485 -12.10 60.50 -34.30
C GLN A 485 -12.54 61.08 -32.95
#